data_AF-A0A0J0YSC3-F1
#
_entry.id   AF-A0A0J0YSC3-F1
#
_cell.length_a   1.000
_cell.length_b   1.000
_cell.length_c   1.000
_cell.angle_alpha   90.00
_cell.angle_beta   90.00
_cell.angle_gamma   90.00
#
_symmetry.space_group_name_H-M   'P 1'
#
loop_
_entity.id
_entity.type
_entity.pdbx_description
1 polymer ?
#
loop_
_entity_poly.entity_id
_entity_poly.type
_entity_poly.pdbx_seq_one_letter_code
_entity_poly.pdbx_strand_id
1 'polypeptide(L)'
;MDTIQNFDNKKYIDVRDRLVEKNEAFINNIYLDIYGLPTAGIGVLLVERQKDRSWELNYSRVNLLADITNLSDSDRENLIATLEKYTDVLDKHKDEKFQNLAAFKKSKFGQEAQSVLGDISFNKETYSWDILTSSHSVMQFTMTHEQTLKLYNGISSEYKNRLNRLLREKNCPAEALSEEQRASLYSMIYHGSRGKAGKLADAVGDYWRGEISEENLRARIKRDGMDTKFPERSKRDATGSFGEKFRRSLFLLSLKNCLKN
;
A
#
# COMPACT_ATOMS: atom_id res chain seq x y z
N MET A 1 31.70 16.70 -17.59
CA MET A 1 31.04 16.58 -16.27
C MET A 1 29.55 16.68 -16.49
N ASP A 2 28.84 15.72 -15.89
CA ASP A 2 27.45 15.73 -15.42
C ASP A 2 26.29 15.99 -16.38
N THR A 3 25.51 14.92 -16.57
CA THR A 3 24.10 14.88 -16.15
C THR A 3 23.74 13.41 -16.02
N ILE A 4 24.20 12.82 -14.91
CA ILE A 4 23.39 11.84 -14.19
C ILE A 4 22.07 12.57 -13.95
N GLN A 5 20.93 11.98 -14.31
CA GLN A 5 19.65 12.54 -13.92
C GLN A 5 19.67 12.62 -12.39
N ASN A 6 19.90 13.81 -11.83
CA ASN A 6 19.94 13.99 -10.39
C ASN A 6 18.55 13.62 -9.90
N PHE A 7 18.47 12.48 -9.21
CA PHE A 7 17.24 11.99 -8.63
C PHE A 7 16.68 13.07 -7.70
N ASP A 8 15.54 13.64 -8.07
CA ASP A 8 14.92 14.69 -7.26
C ASP A 8 14.05 14.04 -6.20
N ASN A 9 14.57 14.00 -4.97
CA ASN A 9 13.88 13.40 -3.84
C ASN A 9 12.56 14.12 -3.51
N LYS A 10 12.46 15.44 -3.76
CA LYS A 10 11.21 16.19 -3.54
C LYS A 10 10.17 15.76 -4.58
N LYS A 11 10.55 15.75 -5.85
CA LYS A 11 9.68 15.27 -6.94
C LYS A 11 9.24 13.81 -6.71
N TYR A 12 10.13 12.94 -6.24
CA TYR A 12 9.78 11.56 -5.89
C TYR A 12 8.73 11.48 -4.80
N ILE A 13 8.90 12.22 -3.69
CA ILE A 13 7.94 12.25 -2.59
C ILE A 13 6.58 12.77 -3.08
N ASP A 14 6.56 13.87 -3.82
CA ASP A 14 5.33 14.46 -4.36
C ASP A 14 4.56 13.49 -5.27
N VAL A 15 5.26 12.76 -6.15
CA VAL A 15 4.62 11.77 -7.02
C VAL A 15 4.16 10.55 -6.24
N ARG A 16 4.97 10.07 -5.29
CA ARG A 16 4.63 8.94 -4.42
C ARG A 16 3.33 9.20 -3.67
N ASP A 17 3.23 10.35 -3.03
CA ASP A 17 2.08 10.68 -2.18
C ASP A 17 0.83 10.85 -3.03
N ARG A 18 0.92 11.57 -4.16
CA ARG A 18 -0.19 11.65 -5.14
C ARG A 18 -0.66 10.29 -5.65
N LEU A 19 0.24 9.34 -5.86
CA LEU A 19 -0.13 7.98 -6.30
C LEU A 19 -0.85 7.21 -5.21
N VAL A 20 -0.47 7.36 -3.95
CA VAL A 20 -1.19 6.73 -2.82
C VAL A 20 -2.57 7.38 -2.67
N GLU A 21 -2.64 8.70 -2.61
CA GLU A 21 -3.89 9.46 -2.46
C GLU A 21 -4.90 9.18 -3.57
N LYS A 22 -4.45 8.99 -4.80
CA LYS A 22 -5.35 8.68 -5.94
C LYS A 22 -5.91 7.25 -5.89
N ASN A 23 -5.19 6.34 -5.26
CA ASN A 23 -5.51 4.91 -5.28
C ASN A 23 -6.19 4.41 -4.00
N GLU A 24 -6.04 5.14 -2.91
CA GLU A 24 -6.74 4.88 -1.64
C GLU A 24 -7.87 5.88 -1.43
N ALA A 25 -8.92 5.44 -0.73
CA ALA A 25 -9.89 6.36 -0.18
C ALA A 25 -9.30 7.03 1.07
N PHE A 26 -9.54 8.33 1.23
CA PHE A 26 -9.29 9.00 2.51
C PHE A 26 -10.41 8.66 3.48
N ILE A 27 -10.13 7.76 4.42
CA ILE A 27 -11.08 7.31 5.43
C ILE A 27 -10.65 7.86 6.79
N ASN A 28 -11.50 8.67 7.41
CA ASN A 28 -11.19 9.41 8.63
C ASN A 28 -11.51 8.61 9.90
N ASN A 29 -11.39 7.29 9.86
CA ASN A 29 -11.72 6.36 10.94
C ASN A 29 -10.97 5.02 10.75
N ILE A 30 -11.25 4.06 11.63
CA ILE A 30 -10.86 2.66 11.46
C ILE A 30 -11.99 1.95 10.71
N TYR A 31 -11.63 1.10 9.76
CA TYR A 31 -12.54 0.32 8.94
C TYR A 31 -12.00 -1.09 8.71
N LEU A 32 -12.85 -1.99 8.22
CA LEU A 32 -12.44 -3.28 7.70
C LEU A 32 -12.32 -3.19 6.18
N ASP A 33 -11.22 -3.70 5.63
CA ASP A 33 -11.09 -3.88 4.19
C ASP A 33 -12.00 -5.03 3.68
N ILE A 34 -11.96 -5.32 2.39
CA ILE A 34 -12.77 -6.40 1.77
C ILE A 34 -12.44 -7.80 2.31
N TYR A 35 -11.33 -7.96 3.01
CA TYR A 35 -10.90 -9.19 3.68
C TYR A 35 -11.19 -9.19 5.18
N GLY A 36 -11.87 -8.15 5.69
CA GLY A 36 -12.11 -8.00 7.12
C GLY A 36 -10.90 -7.47 7.88
N LEU A 37 -9.85 -6.96 7.24
CA LEU A 37 -8.64 -6.55 7.93
C LEU A 37 -8.80 -5.14 8.51
N PRO A 38 -8.49 -4.92 9.80
CA PRO A 38 -8.59 -3.62 10.44
C PRO A 38 -7.54 -2.68 9.85
N THR A 39 -8.04 -1.58 9.31
CA THR A 39 -7.29 -0.61 8.52
C THR A 39 -7.69 0.80 8.95
N ALA A 40 -6.75 1.73 8.96
CA ALA A 40 -7.01 3.12 9.33
C ALA A 40 -6.53 4.08 8.23
N GLY A 41 -7.22 5.20 8.06
CA GLY A 41 -6.72 6.28 7.22
C GLY A 41 -6.63 5.87 5.76
N ILE A 42 -5.47 6.11 5.17
CA ILE A 42 -5.16 5.87 3.76
C ILE A 42 -4.67 4.44 3.56
N GLY A 43 -5.41 3.41 3.99
CA GLY A 43 -4.99 2.00 3.80
C GLY A 43 -3.91 1.51 4.77
N VAL A 44 -3.80 2.11 5.96
CA VAL A 44 -2.82 1.67 6.98
C VAL A 44 -3.34 0.44 7.72
N LEU A 45 -2.88 -0.75 7.30
CA LEU A 45 -3.22 -2.01 7.99
C LEU A 45 -2.71 -1.99 9.43
N LEU A 46 -3.59 -2.30 10.38
CA LEU A 46 -3.29 -2.38 11.81
C LEU A 46 -2.84 -3.77 12.26
N VAL A 47 -2.80 -4.73 11.36
CA VAL A 47 -2.35 -6.11 11.58
C VAL A 47 -1.27 -6.51 10.59
N GLU A 48 -0.49 -7.53 10.93
CA GLU A 48 0.52 -8.12 10.05
C GLU A 48 0.30 -9.62 9.89
N ARG A 49 0.55 -10.11 8.67
CA ARG A 49 0.51 -11.54 8.35
C ARG A 49 1.87 -12.15 8.65
N GLN A 50 1.90 -13.14 9.54
CA GLN A 50 3.10 -13.88 9.89
C GLN A 50 3.43 -14.97 8.86
N LYS A 51 4.63 -15.55 8.97
CA LYS A 51 5.10 -16.61 8.04
C LYS A 51 4.24 -17.86 8.05
N ASP A 52 3.74 -18.23 9.22
CA ASP A 52 2.81 -19.35 9.42
C ASP A 52 1.38 -19.04 8.97
N ARG A 53 1.16 -17.82 8.44
CA ARG A 53 -0.14 -17.27 8.06
C ARG A 53 -1.04 -17.04 9.27
N SER A 54 -0.50 -16.74 10.44
CA SER A 54 -1.28 -16.14 11.52
C SER A 54 -1.38 -14.62 11.34
N TRP A 55 -2.38 -14.00 11.97
CA TRP A 55 -2.48 -12.55 12.09
C TRP A 55 -1.99 -12.10 13.46
N GLU A 56 -1.18 -11.04 13.49
CA GLU A 56 -0.78 -10.37 14.74
C GLU A 56 -1.11 -8.89 14.67
N LEU A 57 -1.41 -8.30 15.83
CA LEU A 57 -1.62 -6.87 15.96
C LEU A 57 -0.30 -6.13 15.71
N ASN A 58 -0.35 -5.11 14.85
CA ASN A 58 0.80 -4.22 14.65
C ASN A 58 0.80 -3.12 15.72
N TYR A 59 1.35 -3.43 16.90
CA TYR A 59 1.42 -2.47 18.01
C TYR A 59 2.13 -1.16 17.64
N SER A 60 3.13 -1.20 16.75
CA SER A 60 3.81 0.03 16.33
C SER A 60 2.87 0.97 15.59
N ARG A 61 1.99 0.44 14.72
CA ARG A 61 1.02 1.24 13.97
C ARG A 61 -0.17 1.66 14.83
N VAL A 62 -0.62 0.79 15.73
CA VAL A 62 -1.71 1.11 16.67
C VAL A 62 -1.27 2.19 17.66
N ASN A 63 -0.04 2.12 18.18
CA ASN A 63 0.48 3.18 19.05
C ASN A 63 0.68 4.50 18.29
N LEU A 64 1.22 4.44 17.07
CA LEU A 64 1.32 5.64 16.21
C LEU A 64 -0.06 6.27 15.95
N LEU A 65 -1.07 5.44 15.69
CA LEU A 65 -2.45 5.87 15.51
C LEU A 65 -2.95 6.59 16.78
N ALA A 66 -2.81 5.96 17.94
CA ALA A 66 -3.22 6.51 19.23
C ALA A 66 -2.50 7.84 19.56
N ASP A 67 -1.20 7.93 19.28
CA ASP A 67 -0.39 9.14 19.47
C ASP A 67 -0.89 10.29 18.60
N ILE A 68 -1.12 10.04 17.30
CA ILE A 68 -1.57 11.07 16.35
C ILE A 68 -2.98 11.56 16.67
N THR A 69 -3.84 10.69 17.20
CA THR A 69 -5.18 11.06 17.63
C THR A 69 -5.25 11.63 19.05
N ASN A 70 -4.13 11.68 19.77
CA ASN A 70 -4.08 12.09 21.18
C ASN A 70 -5.08 11.32 22.05
N LEU A 71 -5.17 9.99 21.86
CA LEU A 71 -6.01 9.17 22.75
C LEU A 71 -5.51 9.28 24.20
N SER A 72 -6.45 9.32 25.14
CA SER A 72 -6.13 9.14 26.56
C SER A 72 -5.52 7.76 26.78
N ASP A 73 -4.77 7.56 27.87
CA ASP A 73 -4.19 6.25 28.19
C ASP A 73 -5.27 5.17 28.30
N SER A 74 -6.41 5.50 28.90
CA SER A 74 -7.55 4.58 28.99
C SER A 74 -8.15 4.24 27.63
N ASP A 75 -8.30 5.21 26.71
CA ASP A 75 -8.83 4.95 25.37
C ASP A 75 -7.83 4.16 24.52
N ARG A 76 -6.53 4.40 24.72
CA ARG A 76 -5.46 3.62 24.07
C ARG A 76 -5.51 2.17 24.52
N GLU A 77 -5.60 1.91 25.83
CA GLU A 77 -5.73 0.56 26.37
C GLU A 77 -6.99 -0.15 25.83
N ASN A 78 -8.11 0.57 25.79
CA ASN A 78 -9.37 0.05 25.23
C ASN A 78 -9.24 -0.28 23.73
N LEU A 79 -8.60 0.60 22.95
CA LEU A 79 -8.37 0.37 21.52
C LEU A 79 -7.51 -0.87 21.30
N ILE A 80 -6.37 -0.96 22.00
CA ILE A 80 -5.45 -2.10 21.89
C ILE A 80 -6.16 -3.39 22.27
N ALA A 81 -6.81 -3.45 23.43
CA ALA A 81 -7.51 -4.65 23.88
C ALA A 81 -8.64 -5.07 22.92
N THR A 82 -9.33 -4.10 22.30
CA THR A 82 -10.37 -4.37 21.30
C THR A 82 -9.76 -4.97 20.02
N LEU A 83 -8.67 -4.39 19.52
CA LEU A 83 -8.01 -4.86 18.30
C LEU A 83 -7.26 -6.19 18.52
N GLU A 84 -6.73 -6.47 19.70
CA GLU A 84 -6.18 -7.78 20.09
C GLU A 84 -7.26 -8.85 20.00
N LYS A 85 -8.40 -8.65 20.68
CA LYS A 85 -9.55 -9.58 20.63
C LYS A 85 -10.04 -9.79 19.20
N TYR A 86 -10.04 -8.73 18.38
CA TYR A 86 -10.44 -8.87 16.99
C TYR A 86 -9.39 -9.63 16.15
N THR A 87 -8.12 -9.47 16.47
CA THR A 87 -7.03 -10.23 15.83
C THR A 87 -7.17 -11.73 16.08
N ASP A 88 -7.61 -12.14 17.28
CA ASP A 88 -7.94 -13.55 17.56
C ASP A 88 -9.09 -14.06 16.66
N VAL A 89 -10.11 -13.24 16.43
CA VAL A 89 -11.20 -13.55 15.50
C VAL A 89 -10.67 -13.68 14.07
N LEU A 90 -9.77 -12.79 13.64
CA LEU A 90 -9.13 -12.85 12.32
C LEU A 90 -8.34 -14.15 12.12
N ASP A 91 -7.58 -14.59 13.13
CA ASP A 91 -6.78 -15.81 13.00
C ASP A 91 -7.64 -17.07 12.95
N LYS A 92 -8.71 -17.11 13.75
CA LYS A 92 -9.71 -18.19 13.74
C LYS A 92 -10.40 -18.34 12.39
N HIS A 93 -10.66 -17.23 11.71
CA HIS A 93 -11.32 -17.15 10.41
C HIS A 93 -10.36 -16.86 9.25
N LYS A 94 -9.08 -17.22 9.41
CA LYS A 94 -8.06 -16.91 8.42
C LYS A 94 -8.41 -17.44 7.03
N ASP A 95 -8.10 -16.63 6.02
CA ASP A 95 -8.33 -16.88 4.60
C ASP A 95 -9.82 -16.86 4.15
N GLU A 96 -10.79 -16.63 5.05
CA GLU A 96 -12.18 -16.38 4.67
C GLU A 96 -12.33 -15.06 3.92
N LYS A 97 -13.21 -15.02 2.91
CA LYS A 97 -13.42 -13.86 2.03
C LYS A 97 -14.88 -13.64 1.75
N PHE A 98 -15.30 -12.37 1.72
CA PHE A 98 -16.69 -12.00 1.50
C PHE A 98 -16.80 -10.96 0.39
N GLN A 99 -17.82 -11.12 -0.45
CA GLN A 99 -18.04 -10.24 -1.60
C GLN A 99 -18.59 -8.87 -1.20
N ASN A 100 -19.26 -8.78 -0.06
CA ASN A 100 -19.88 -7.56 0.45
C ASN A 100 -20.18 -7.67 1.95
N LEU A 101 -20.48 -6.53 2.57
CA LEU A 101 -20.77 -6.44 4.01
C LEU A 101 -21.96 -7.31 4.41
N ALA A 102 -23.00 -7.44 3.58
CA ALA A 102 -24.17 -8.23 3.92
C ALA A 102 -23.85 -9.73 4.04
N ALA A 103 -22.99 -10.24 3.15
CA ALA A 103 -22.47 -11.62 3.24
C ALA A 103 -21.56 -11.80 4.45
N PHE A 104 -20.69 -10.82 4.74
CA PHE A 104 -19.83 -10.82 5.91
C PHE A 104 -20.66 -10.88 7.21
N LYS A 105 -21.59 -9.95 7.43
CA LYS A 105 -22.40 -9.88 8.67
C LYS A 105 -23.26 -11.13 8.91
N LYS A 106 -23.62 -11.87 7.86
CA LYS A 106 -24.37 -13.12 7.98
C LYS A 106 -23.48 -14.33 8.33
N SER A 107 -22.17 -14.23 8.15
CA SER A 107 -21.24 -15.32 8.43
C SER A 107 -20.91 -15.39 9.91
N LYS A 108 -20.37 -16.54 10.35
CA LYS A 108 -19.84 -16.70 11.71
C LYS A 108 -18.73 -15.68 12.00
N PHE A 109 -17.84 -15.44 11.02
CA PHE A 109 -16.80 -14.43 11.15
C PHE A 109 -17.40 -13.04 11.37
N GLY A 110 -18.37 -12.59 10.56
CA GLY A 110 -18.98 -11.27 10.77
C GLY A 110 -19.73 -11.14 12.09
N GLN A 111 -20.38 -12.20 12.56
CA GLN A 111 -21.05 -12.22 13.87
C GLN A 111 -20.05 -12.08 15.03
N GLU A 112 -18.94 -12.83 14.98
CA GLU A 112 -17.87 -12.73 15.97
C GLU A 112 -17.17 -11.37 15.90
N ALA A 113 -16.95 -10.83 14.69
CA ALA A 113 -16.43 -9.48 14.48
C ALA A 113 -17.33 -8.42 15.13
N GLN A 114 -18.65 -8.49 14.92
CA GLN A 114 -19.60 -7.56 15.53
C GLN A 114 -19.64 -7.67 17.06
N SER A 115 -19.40 -8.87 17.63
CA SER A 115 -19.36 -9.03 19.08
C SER A 115 -18.17 -8.33 19.73
N VAL A 116 -17.08 -8.13 18.99
CA VAL A 116 -15.86 -7.44 19.47
C VAL A 116 -15.86 -5.96 19.10
N LEU A 117 -16.18 -5.64 17.85
CA LEU A 117 -16.05 -4.30 17.27
C LEU A 117 -17.31 -3.46 17.39
N GLY A 118 -18.44 -4.07 17.74
CA GLY A 118 -19.76 -3.43 17.73
C GLY A 118 -20.35 -3.32 16.32
N ASP A 119 -21.03 -2.20 16.07
CA ASP A 119 -21.69 -1.97 14.78
C ASP A 119 -20.68 -1.84 13.64
N ILE A 120 -20.88 -2.65 12.60
CA ILE A 120 -20.14 -2.58 11.34
C ILE A 120 -21.10 -2.05 10.27
N SER A 121 -20.77 -0.89 9.70
CA SER A 121 -21.61 -0.16 8.76
C SER A 121 -20.93 0.02 7.40
N PHE A 122 -21.71 0.16 6.33
CA PHE A 122 -21.17 0.37 4.99
C PHE A 122 -21.21 1.86 4.66
N ASN A 123 -20.04 2.44 4.38
CA ASN A 123 -19.94 3.79 3.89
C ASN A 123 -19.94 3.80 2.37
N LYS A 124 -20.97 4.41 1.77
CA LYS A 124 -21.16 4.44 0.31
C LYS A 124 -20.20 5.38 -0.41
N GLU A 125 -19.65 6.37 0.28
CA GLU A 125 -18.75 7.36 -0.32
C GLU A 125 -17.34 6.78 -0.49
N THR A 126 -16.87 6.08 0.54
CA THR A 126 -15.53 5.48 0.60
C THR A 126 -15.52 4.00 0.25
N TYR A 127 -16.69 3.36 0.13
CA TYR A 127 -16.86 1.91 -0.04
C TYR A 127 -16.19 1.08 1.07
N SER A 128 -16.06 1.65 2.29
CA SER A 128 -15.46 1.01 3.47
C SER A 128 -16.49 0.35 4.39
N TRP A 129 -16.03 -0.60 5.20
CA TRP A 129 -16.82 -1.21 6.28
C TRP A 129 -16.39 -0.56 7.60
N ASP A 130 -17.04 0.54 7.95
CA ASP A 130 -16.66 1.37 9.09
C ASP A 130 -16.97 0.67 10.41
N ILE A 131 -16.03 0.75 11.34
CA ILE A 131 -16.11 0.21 12.70
C ILE A 131 -15.78 1.31 13.71
N LEU A 132 -16.21 1.14 14.95
CA LEU A 132 -15.95 2.11 16.02
C LEU A 132 -16.44 3.54 15.68
N THR A 133 -17.50 3.67 14.87
CA THR A 133 -18.10 4.97 14.51
C THR A 133 -19.45 5.20 15.17
N SER A 134 -20.15 4.12 15.55
CA SER A 134 -21.45 4.15 16.25
C SER A 134 -21.30 4.52 17.72
N SER A 135 -22.29 5.21 18.29
CA SER A 135 -22.38 5.48 19.74
C SER A 135 -22.57 4.21 20.58
N HIS A 136 -22.91 3.08 19.95
CA HIS A 136 -23.00 1.77 20.60
C HIS A 136 -21.68 0.99 20.57
N SER A 137 -20.63 1.53 19.96
CA SER A 137 -19.31 0.91 19.94
C SER A 137 -18.64 1.05 21.31
N VAL A 138 -17.70 0.15 21.62
CA VAL A 138 -16.88 0.22 22.85
C VAL A 138 -16.09 1.54 22.97
N MET A 139 -15.82 2.18 21.84
CA MET A 139 -15.32 3.54 21.72
C MET A 139 -15.72 4.12 20.36
N GLN A 140 -15.77 5.45 20.24
CA GLN A 140 -15.84 6.12 18.95
C GLN A 140 -14.46 6.58 18.52
N PHE A 141 -14.10 6.32 17.26
CA PHE A 141 -12.81 6.66 16.71
C PHE A 141 -12.98 7.43 15.39
N THR A 142 -12.45 8.65 15.37
CA THR A 142 -12.39 9.48 14.17
C THR A 142 -11.04 10.19 14.11
N MET A 143 -10.64 10.59 12.91
CA MET A 143 -9.42 11.32 12.62
C MET A 143 -9.76 12.56 11.80
N THR A 144 -9.00 13.62 11.98
CA THR A 144 -8.96 14.72 11.01
C THR A 144 -8.19 14.30 9.76
N HIS A 145 -8.41 15.02 8.66
CA HIS A 145 -7.64 14.81 7.43
C HIS A 145 -6.13 14.92 7.66
N GLU A 146 -5.70 15.87 8.50
CA GLU A 146 -4.30 16.05 8.86
C GLU A 146 -3.74 14.84 9.65
N GLN A 147 -4.53 14.28 10.57
CA GLN A 147 -4.16 13.08 11.32
C GLN A 147 -4.04 11.86 10.40
N THR A 148 -4.97 11.70 9.45
CA THR A 148 -4.91 10.66 8.43
C THR A 148 -3.62 10.75 7.59
N LEU A 149 -3.21 11.95 7.18
CA LEU A 149 -1.94 12.17 6.47
C LEU A 149 -0.72 11.90 7.36
N LYS A 150 -0.75 12.33 8.63
CA LYS A 150 0.33 12.07 9.59
C LYS A 150 0.54 10.57 9.80
N LEU A 151 -0.54 9.79 9.87
CA LEU A 151 -0.47 8.34 10.04
C LEU A 151 0.23 7.68 8.84
N TYR A 152 -0.21 8.01 7.63
CA TYR A 152 0.43 7.52 6.39
C TYR A 152 1.92 7.92 6.32
N ASN A 153 2.24 9.18 6.63
CA ASN A 153 3.61 9.66 6.60
C ASN A 153 4.50 8.95 7.63
N GLY A 154 3.97 8.68 8.83
CA GLY A 154 4.68 7.99 9.91
C GLY A 154 5.11 6.57 9.56
N ILE A 155 4.37 5.86 8.68
CA ILE A 155 4.74 4.51 8.21
C ILE A 155 5.48 4.51 6.87
N SER A 156 5.59 5.66 6.18
CA SER A 156 6.11 5.71 4.81
C SER A 156 7.56 5.21 4.67
N SER A 157 8.37 5.41 5.71
CA SER A 157 9.76 4.93 5.77
C SER A 157 9.84 3.41 5.77
N GLU A 158 8.87 2.73 6.39
CA GLU A 158 8.75 1.28 6.44
C GLU A 158 8.60 0.71 5.02
N TYR A 159 7.67 1.26 4.23
CA TYR A 159 7.45 0.86 2.84
C TYR A 159 8.61 1.23 1.93
N LYS A 160 9.28 2.37 2.18
CA LYS A 160 10.52 2.73 1.48
C LYS A 160 11.63 1.71 1.73
N ASN A 161 11.76 1.21 2.96
CA ASN A 161 12.72 0.17 3.29
C ASN A 161 12.37 -1.16 2.65
N ARG A 162 11.07 -1.53 2.61
CA ARG A 162 10.58 -2.71 1.87
C ARG A 162 10.92 -2.61 0.38
N LEU A 163 10.75 -1.43 -0.24
CA LEU A 163 11.16 -1.16 -1.62
C LEU A 163 12.67 -1.33 -1.82
N ASN A 164 13.48 -0.66 -1.01
CA ASN A 164 14.93 -0.73 -1.14
C ASN A 164 15.45 -2.17 -1.02
N ARG A 165 14.87 -2.97 -0.12
CA ARG A 165 15.17 -4.40 -0.02
C ARG A 165 14.77 -5.16 -1.28
N LEU A 166 13.56 -4.94 -1.80
CA LEU A 166 13.11 -5.57 -3.06
C LEU A 166 14.03 -5.24 -4.22
N LEU A 167 14.44 -3.98 -4.38
CA LEU A 167 15.34 -3.56 -5.45
C LEU A 167 16.67 -4.30 -5.40
N ARG A 168 17.26 -4.47 -4.20
CA ARG A 168 18.48 -5.28 -4.01
C ARG A 168 18.27 -6.74 -4.36
N GLU A 169 17.19 -7.36 -3.91
CA GLU A 169 16.86 -8.76 -4.23
C GLU A 169 16.68 -9.00 -5.74
N LYS A 170 16.28 -7.97 -6.48
CA LYS A 170 16.05 -8.01 -7.94
C LYS A 170 17.20 -7.42 -8.75
N ASN A 171 18.34 -7.16 -8.11
CA ASN A 171 19.52 -6.56 -8.75
C ASN A 171 19.17 -5.30 -9.56
N CYS A 172 18.16 -4.54 -9.14
CA CYS A 172 17.71 -3.31 -9.79
C CYS A 172 18.36 -2.12 -9.06
N PRO A 173 19.34 -1.44 -9.67
CA PRO A 173 19.93 -0.25 -9.06
C PRO A 173 18.89 0.85 -8.90
N ALA A 174 18.99 1.66 -7.84
CA ALA A 174 18.00 2.72 -7.59
C ALA A 174 18.05 3.81 -8.65
N GLU A 175 19.24 4.05 -9.21
CA GLU A 175 19.54 4.96 -10.31
C GLU A 175 18.98 4.50 -11.67
N ALA A 176 18.59 3.22 -11.79
CA ALA A 176 17.92 2.71 -12.98
C ALA A 176 16.45 3.17 -13.08
N LEU A 177 15.92 3.81 -12.03
CA LEU A 177 14.52 4.20 -11.90
C LEU A 177 14.37 5.72 -11.87
N SER A 178 13.46 6.25 -12.68
CA SER A 178 12.97 7.63 -12.52
C SER A 178 12.20 7.80 -11.21
N GLU A 179 11.96 9.05 -10.80
CA GLU A 179 11.14 9.33 -9.62
C GLU A 179 9.76 8.68 -9.71
N GLU A 180 9.12 8.74 -10.87
CA GLU A 180 7.79 8.17 -11.11
C GLU A 180 7.79 6.64 -11.13
N GLN A 181 8.84 6.02 -11.68
CA GLN A 181 8.98 4.56 -11.66
C GLN A 181 9.18 4.05 -10.24
N ARG A 182 10.06 4.71 -9.47
CA ARG A 182 10.28 4.37 -8.06
C ARG A 182 9.02 4.59 -7.22
N ALA A 183 8.27 5.67 -7.47
CA ALA A 183 6.99 5.94 -6.83
C ALA A 183 5.92 4.89 -7.18
N SER A 184 5.90 4.43 -8.44
CA SER A 184 5.00 3.35 -8.87
C SER A 184 5.32 2.03 -8.17
N LEU A 185 6.60 1.65 -8.05
CA LEU A 185 7.01 0.46 -7.31
C LEU A 185 6.69 0.59 -5.81
N TYR A 186 6.86 1.78 -5.24
CA TYR A 186 6.45 2.06 -3.85
C TYR A 186 4.95 1.80 -3.67
N SER A 187 4.09 2.39 -4.51
CA SER A 187 2.63 2.20 -4.45
C SER A 187 2.26 0.72 -4.57
N MET A 188 2.92 -0.04 -5.46
CA MET A 188 2.68 -1.50 -5.55
C MET A 188 3.01 -2.23 -4.24
N ILE A 189 4.10 -1.87 -3.56
CA ILE A 189 4.46 -2.49 -2.28
C ILE A 189 3.49 -2.08 -1.18
N TYR A 190 3.04 -0.81 -1.20
CA TYR A 190 2.04 -0.29 -0.29
C TYR A 190 0.75 -1.11 -0.34
N HIS A 191 0.22 -1.36 -1.54
CA HIS A 191 -0.98 -2.17 -1.75
C HIS A 191 -0.73 -3.69 -1.73
N GLY A 192 0.35 -4.17 -1.10
CA GLY A 192 0.64 -5.61 -0.95
C GLY A 192 1.04 -6.34 -2.24
N SER A 193 1.20 -5.66 -3.37
CA SER A 193 1.55 -6.24 -4.68
C SER A 193 3.06 -6.42 -4.88
N ARG A 194 3.76 -6.87 -3.83
CA ARG A 194 5.22 -7.02 -3.81
C ARG A 194 5.76 -7.91 -4.94
N GLY A 195 5.06 -9.00 -5.27
CA GLY A 195 5.46 -9.91 -6.34
C GLY A 195 5.51 -9.23 -7.71
N LYS A 196 4.51 -8.38 -8.01
CA LYS A 196 4.45 -7.58 -9.24
C LYS A 196 5.52 -6.50 -9.28
N ALA A 197 5.69 -5.76 -8.19
CA ALA A 197 6.80 -4.81 -8.04
C ALA A 197 8.15 -5.50 -8.31
N GLY A 198 8.30 -6.74 -7.82
CA GLY A 198 9.49 -7.54 -8.04
C GLY A 198 9.73 -7.89 -9.50
N LYS A 199 8.71 -8.33 -10.24
CA LYS A 199 8.82 -8.63 -11.69
C LYS A 199 9.20 -7.39 -12.51
N LEU A 200 8.64 -6.23 -12.17
CA LEU A 200 8.96 -4.98 -12.86
C LEU A 200 10.38 -4.49 -12.53
N ALA A 201 10.77 -4.54 -11.25
CA ALA A 201 12.14 -4.20 -10.84
C ALA A 201 13.17 -5.12 -11.50
N ASP A 202 12.89 -6.42 -11.57
CA ASP A 202 13.71 -7.43 -12.25
C ASP A 202 13.91 -7.09 -13.72
N ALA A 203 12.82 -6.83 -14.47
CA ALA A 203 12.90 -6.44 -15.87
C ALA A 203 13.70 -5.14 -16.10
N VAL A 204 13.51 -4.12 -15.25
CA VAL A 204 14.28 -2.87 -15.33
C VAL A 204 15.76 -3.12 -15.01
N GLY A 205 16.05 -3.94 -14.01
CA GLY A 205 17.42 -4.34 -13.66
C GLY A 205 18.13 -5.05 -14.83
N ASP A 206 17.49 -6.06 -15.42
CA ASP A 206 18.04 -6.79 -16.57
C ASP A 206 18.33 -5.85 -17.74
N TYR A 207 17.43 -4.92 -18.04
CA TYR A 207 17.63 -3.92 -19.09
C TYR A 207 18.79 -2.98 -18.78
N TRP A 208 18.85 -2.46 -17.54
CA TRP A 208 19.92 -1.58 -17.09
C TRP A 208 21.31 -2.23 -17.20
N ARG A 209 21.40 -3.53 -16.92
CA ARG A 209 22.63 -4.32 -17.05
C ARG A 209 22.93 -4.76 -18.49
N GLY A 210 22.05 -4.46 -19.45
CA GLY A 210 22.21 -4.82 -20.85
C GLY A 210 21.90 -6.29 -21.17
N GLU A 211 21.22 -7.00 -20.27
CA GLU A 211 20.91 -8.43 -20.41
C GLU A 211 19.69 -8.70 -21.30
N ILE A 212 18.81 -7.70 -21.45
CA ILE A 212 17.65 -7.77 -22.34
C ILE A 212 17.56 -6.54 -23.23
N SER A 213 16.98 -6.71 -24.42
CA SER A 213 16.65 -5.59 -25.32
C SER A 213 15.51 -4.74 -24.77
N GLU A 214 15.38 -3.52 -25.30
CA GLU A 214 14.27 -2.64 -24.99
C GLU A 214 12.91 -3.25 -25.38
N GLU A 215 12.86 -3.97 -26.50
CA GLU A 215 11.66 -4.69 -26.94
C GLU A 215 11.24 -5.74 -25.90
N ASN A 216 12.21 -6.51 -25.39
CA ASN A 216 11.98 -7.50 -24.34
C ASN A 216 11.54 -6.85 -23.04
N LEU A 217 12.13 -5.70 -22.66
CA LEU A 217 11.68 -4.91 -21.52
C LEU A 217 10.21 -4.50 -21.67
N ARG A 218 9.84 -3.92 -22.83
CA ARG A 218 8.46 -3.50 -23.11
C ARG A 218 7.48 -4.66 -23.06
N ALA A 219 7.86 -5.81 -23.60
CA ALA A 219 7.05 -7.03 -23.54
C ALA A 219 6.82 -7.49 -22.10
N ARG A 220 7.87 -7.50 -21.26
CA ARG A 220 7.76 -7.86 -19.83
C ARG A 220 6.90 -6.86 -19.07
N ILE A 221 7.08 -5.55 -19.26
CA ILE A 221 6.25 -4.52 -18.63
C ILE A 221 4.78 -4.67 -19.05
N LYS A 222 4.50 -4.90 -20.34
CA LYS A 222 3.12 -5.09 -20.82
C LYS A 222 2.47 -6.32 -20.19
N ARG A 223 3.21 -7.42 -20.09
CA ARG A 223 2.75 -8.67 -19.48
C ARG A 223 2.52 -8.52 -17.98
N ASP A 224 3.51 -7.99 -17.26
CA ASP A 224 3.54 -8.02 -15.79
C ASP A 224 2.84 -6.79 -15.18
N GLY A 225 2.75 -5.67 -15.91
CA GLY A 225 2.09 -4.42 -15.52
C GLY A 225 0.55 -4.48 -15.59
N MET A 226 -0.02 -5.36 -16.40
CA MET A 226 -1.48 -5.49 -16.63
C MET A 226 -2.21 -6.43 -15.66
N ASP A 227 -1.56 -6.87 -14.57
CA ASP A 227 -2.17 -7.78 -13.58
C ASP A 227 -3.53 -7.27 -13.06
N THR A 228 -4.57 -8.11 -13.17
CA THR A 228 -5.97 -7.80 -12.93
C THR A 228 -6.30 -7.45 -11.48
N LYS A 229 -5.46 -7.84 -10.52
CA LYS A 229 -5.69 -7.70 -9.06
C LYS A 229 -5.41 -6.29 -8.49
N PHE A 230 -5.07 -5.34 -9.34
CA PHE A 230 -4.81 -3.96 -8.96
C PHE A 230 -6.05 -3.08 -9.21
N PRO A 231 -6.30 -2.02 -8.41
CA PRO A 231 -7.34 -1.05 -8.75
C PRO A 231 -7.12 -0.55 -10.18
N GLU A 232 -8.15 -0.49 -11.02
CA GLU A 232 -8.00 -0.16 -12.44
C GLU A 232 -7.27 1.17 -12.70
N ARG A 233 -7.37 2.13 -11.76
CA ARG A 233 -6.69 3.42 -11.83
C ARG A 233 -5.18 3.30 -11.68
N SER A 234 -4.77 2.39 -10.80
CA SER A 234 -3.39 2.11 -10.45
C SER A 234 -2.69 1.30 -11.57
N LYS A 235 -3.45 0.50 -12.34
CA LYS A 235 -2.97 -0.14 -13.58
C LYS A 235 -2.53 0.91 -14.61
N ARG A 236 -3.34 1.96 -14.81
CA ARG A 236 -3.04 3.05 -15.77
C ARG A 236 -1.78 3.80 -15.39
N ASP A 237 -1.56 4.06 -14.10
CA ASP A 237 -0.39 4.80 -13.62
C ASP A 237 0.90 4.00 -13.77
N ALA A 238 0.87 2.68 -13.50
CA ALA A 238 2.01 1.79 -13.76
C ALA A 238 2.30 1.66 -15.27
N THR A 239 1.28 1.48 -16.11
CA THR A 239 1.48 1.41 -17.57
C THR A 239 1.86 2.77 -18.16
N GLY A 240 1.46 3.89 -17.56
CA GLY A 240 1.85 5.24 -17.99
C GLY A 240 3.27 5.59 -17.59
N SER A 241 3.65 5.32 -16.32
CA SER A 241 5.00 5.57 -15.82
C SER A 241 6.05 4.69 -16.50
N PHE A 242 5.72 3.41 -16.76
CA PHE A 242 6.60 2.47 -17.45
C PHE A 242 6.39 2.41 -18.97
N GLY A 243 5.27 2.89 -19.52
CA GLY A 243 4.95 2.80 -20.95
C GLY A 243 5.04 4.12 -21.74
N GLU A 244 4.59 5.24 -21.18
CA GLU A 244 4.68 6.56 -21.85
C GLU A 244 5.99 7.29 -21.52
N LYS A 245 6.47 7.25 -20.27
CA LYS A 245 7.69 7.98 -19.88
C LYS A 245 9.00 7.29 -20.25
N PHE A 246 8.99 5.99 -20.57
CA PHE A 246 10.11 5.36 -21.27
C PHE A 246 10.39 6.07 -22.61
N ARG A 247 9.37 6.58 -23.31
CA ARG A 247 9.57 7.35 -24.55
C ARG A 247 10.40 8.63 -24.35
N ARG A 248 10.37 9.24 -23.15
CA ARG A 248 11.12 10.48 -22.86
C ARG A 248 12.54 10.20 -22.31
N SER A 249 12.75 9.13 -21.55
CA SER A 249 14.11 8.76 -21.10
C SER A 249 14.94 8.12 -22.21
N LEU A 250 14.31 7.41 -23.14
CA LEU A 250 14.97 6.83 -24.32
C LEU A 250 15.55 7.85 -25.28
N PHE A 251 14.94 9.04 -25.40
CA PHE A 251 15.51 10.10 -26.24
C PHE A 251 16.83 10.64 -25.68
N LEU A 252 17.04 10.55 -24.36
CA LEU A 252 18.26 11.02 -23.69
C LEU A 252 19.31 9.90 -23.47
N LEU A 253 18.89 8.63 -23.39
CA LEU A 253 19.79 7.47 -23.27
C LEU A 253 20.27 6.93 -24.62
N SER A 254 19.44 6.97 -25.67
CA SER A 254 19.81 6.58 -27.04
C SER A 254 20.92 7.48 -27.62
N LEU A 255 20.93 8.78 -27.28
CA LEU A 255 21.97 9.71 -27.72
C LEU A 255 23.33 9.52 -27.00
N LYS A 256 23.36 8.91 -25.81
CA LYS A 256 24.62 8.76 -25.03
C LYS A 256 25.36 7.45 -25.31
N ASN A 257 24.68 6.40 -25.79
CA ASN A 257 25.34 5.14 -26.16
C ASN A 257 25.68 5.01 -27.65
N CYS A 258 25.25 5.96 -28.51
CA CYS A 258 25.73 6.08 -29.90
C CYS A 258 26.97 6.97 -30.08
N LEU A 259 27.50 7.58 -29.01
CA LEU A 259 28.70 8.44 -29.05
C LEU A 259 29.87 7.91 -28.20
N LYS A 260 29.84 6.62 -27.85
CA LYS A 260 31.00 5.88 -27.36
C LYS A 260 31.31 4.73 -28.32
N ASN A 261 31.63 5.11 -29.55
CA ASN A 261 32.55 4.41 -30.45
C ASN A 261 33.39 5.49 -31.12
#